data_AF-A0A4R8XAM2-F1
#
_entry.id   AF-A0A4R8XAM2-F1
#
_cell.length_a   1.000
_cell.length_b   1.000
_cell.length_c   1.000
_cell.angle_alpha   90.00
_cell.angle_beta   90.00
_cell.angle_gamma   90.00
#
_symmetry.space_group_name_H-M   'P 1'
#
loop_
_entity.id
_entity.type
_entity.pdbx_description
1 polymer ?
#
loop_
_entity_poly.entity_id
_entity_poly.type
_entity_poly.pdbx_seq_one_letter_code
_entity_poly.pdbx_strand_id
1 'polypeptide(L)'
;MTTSVPSFAEALVAPGPTADYPGRMRRFGQLVGAWAATGSLLDETTGEWTGREFTWIVDFVLDGRAVQDVEVVVSDSHPTGFETVATAVRVYDSYAGVWRVSYFAPASGEYCHLVATPHRNGLRQDGTGTDGRPIRWNFVSITPDAYAWEGWVSNDEGSTWVLVEHNEATRIR
;
A
#
# COMPACT_ATOMS: atom_id res chain seq x y z
N MET A 1 37.77 0.62 -16.36
CA MET A 1 36.82 1.24 -15.41
C MET A 1 36.17 0.10 -14.64
N THR A 2 36.45 -0.04 -13.36
CA THR A 2 35.75 -0.99 -12.49
C THR A 2 34.38 -0.42 -12.20
N THR A 3 33.34 -0.97 -12.82
CA THR A 3 31.95 -0.64 -12.49
C THR A 3 31.68 -1.13 -11.07
N SER A 4 31.51 -0.18 -10.14
CA SER A 4 31.04 -0.51 -8.80
C SER A 4 29.62 -1.05 -8.90
N VAL A 5 29.36 -2.19 -8.26
CA VAL A 5 28.01 -2.76 -8.15
C VAL A 5 27.28 -2.00 -7.03
N PRO A 6 26.07 -1.48 -7.26
CA PRO A 6 25.30 -0.82 -6.20
C PRO A 6 24.87 -1.82 -5.12
N SER A 7 24.69 -1.36 -3.89
CA SER A 7 23.97 -2.13 -2.87
C SER A 7 22.50 -2.33 -3.27
N PHE A 8 21.81 -3.29 -2.64
CA PHE A 8 20.41 -3.56 -2.94
C PHE A 8 19.52 -2.33 -2.77
N ALA A 9 19.69 -1.58 -1.66
CA ALA A 9 18.90 -0.38 -1.41
C ALA A 9 19.15 0.72 -2.46
N GLU A 10 20.41 0.93 -2.86
CA GLU A 10 20.76 1.88 -3.93
C GLU A 10 20.20 1.46 -5.30
N ALA A 11 20.13 0.16 -5.58
CA ALA A 11 19.55 -0.37 -6.81
C ALA A 11 18.02 -0.38 -6.80
N LEU A 12 17.40 -0.38 -5.61
CA LEU A 12 15.96 -0.44 -5.43
C LEU A 12 15.33 0.94 -5.45
N VAL A 13 15.81 1.85 -4.60
CA VAL A 13 15.18 3.15 -4.33
C VAL A 13 15.50 4.15 -5.43
N ALA A 14 14.49 4.92 -5.83
CA ALA A 14 14.63 5.97 -6.83
C ALA A 14 14.27 7.35 -6.24
N PRO A 15 14.96 8.42 -6.63
CA PRO A 15 14.71 9.76 -6.07
C PRO A 15 13.38 10.39 -6.53
N GLY A 16 12.66 9.77 -7.45
CA GLY A 16 11.46 10.33 -8.04
C GLY A 16 10.85 9.44 -9.12
N PRO A 17 9.77 9.89 -9.77
CA PRO A 17 9.10 9.14 -10.82
C PRO A 17 9.95 9.09 -12.10
N THR A 18 9.77 8.03 -12.89
CA THR A 18 10.35 7.96 -14.23
C THR A 18 9.89 9.11 -15.15
N ALA A 19 10.78 9.54 -16.04
CA ALA A 19 10.50 10.55 -17.06
C ALA A 19 9.59 10.05 -18.20
N ASP A 20 9.44 8.73 -18.37
CA ASP A 20 8.69 8.14 -19.50
C ASP A 20 7.18 8.39 -19.39
N TYR A 21 6.63 8.36 -18.17
CA TYR A 21 5.20 8.55 -17.91
C TYR A 21 4.93 9.20 -16.55
N PRO A 22 5.48 10.41 -16.29
CA PRO A 22 5.39 11.06 -14.98
C PRO A 22 3.95 11.33 -14.55
N GLY A 23 3.04 11.55 -15.52
CA GLY A 23 1.60 11.72 -15.23
C GLY A 23 0.91 10.49 -14.66
N ARG A 24 1.39 9.29 -15.02
CA ARG A 24 0.89 8.02 -14.46
C ARG A 24 1.45 7.81 -13.05
N MET A 25 2.71 8.17 -12.84
CA MET A 25 3.41 8.04 -11.56
C MET A 25 2.83 8.91 -10.46
N ARG A 26 2.29 10.10 -10.79
CA ARG A 26 1.63 10.98 -9.79
C ARG A 26 0.50 10.30 -8.99
N ARG A 27 -0.10 9.23 -9.51
CA ARG A 27 -1.23 8.53 -8.87
C ARG A 27 -0.88 7.96 -7.51
N PHE A 28 0.12 7.08 -7.43
CA PHE A 28 0.67 6.64 -6.14
C PHE A 28 1.81 7.54 -5.65
N GLY A 29 2.46 8.29 -6.54
CA GLY A 29 3.55 9.21 -6.18
C GLY A 29 3.16 10.32 -5.20
N GLN A 30 1.89 10.74 -5.16
CA GLN A 30 1.41 11.68 -4.14
C GLN A 30 1.44 11.11 -2.70
N LEU A 31 1.47 9.77 -2.57
CA LEU A 31 1.54 9.06 -1.29
C LEU A 31 2.99 8.81 -0.84
N VAL A 32 4.00 9.08 -1.67
CA VAL A 32 5.42 8.95 -1.30
C VAL A 32 5.74 9.83 -0.09
N GLY A 33 6.42 9.26 0.90
CA GLY A 33 6.73 9.85 2.20
C GLY A 33 6.37 8.93 3.37
N ALA A 34 6.46 9.48 4.58
CA ALA A 34 6.12 8.78 5.82
C ALA A 34 4.83 9.34 6.43
N TRP A 35 4.04 8.45 7.01
CA TRP A 35 2.70 8.73 7.51
C TRP A 35 2.47 8.06 8.86
N ALA A 36 1.89 8.79 9.80
CA ALA A 36 1.36 8.25 11.03
C ALA A 36 -0.10 7.87 10.77
N ALA A 37 -0.42 6.58 10.83
CA ALA A 37 -1.74 6.04 10.54
C ALA A 37 -2.40 5.48 11.80
N THR A 38 -3.69 5.74 11.93
CA THR A 38 -4.55 5.15 12.94
C THR A 38 -5.79 4.58 12.26
N GLY A 39 -6.24 3.41 12.71
CA GLY A 39 -7.34 2.72 12.07
C GLY A 39 -7.93 1.63 12.92
N SER A 40 -8.85 0.89 12.33
CA SER A 40 -9.49 -0.26 12.95
C SER A 40 -9.64 -1.39 11.95
N LEU A 41 -9.51 -2.62 12.43
CA LEU A 41 -9.73 -3.85 11.68
C LEU A 41 -10.89 -4.63 12.33
N LEU A 42 -11.79 -5.15 11.51
CA LEU A 42 -12.89 -6.01 11.91
C LEU A 42 -12.40 -7.45 12.03
N ASP A 43 -12.62 -8.06 13.18
CA ASP A 43 -12.61 -9.51 13.30
C ASP A 43 -13.95 -10.04 12.76
N GLU A 44 -13.92 -10.65 11.58
CA GLU A 44 -15.12 -11.18 10.92
C GLU A 44 -15.76 -12.37 11.67
N THR A 45 -15.03 -13.02 12.59
CA THR A 45 -15.54 -14.14 13.39
C THR A 45 -16.37 -13.64 14.57
N THR A 46 -15.89 -12.59 15.25
CA THR A 46 -16.52 -12.05 16.45
C THR A 46 -17.42 -10.84 16.16
N GLY A 47 -17.18 -10.14 15.05
CA GLY A 47 -17.81 -8.87 14.71
C GLY A 47 -17.22 -7.67 15.45
N GLU A 48 -16.13 -7.86 16.20
CA GLU A 48 -15.50 -6.81 16.98
C GLU A 48 -14.47 -6.02 16.16
N TRP A 49 -14.41 -4.70 16.38
CA TRP A 49 -13.41 -3.83 15.78
C TRP A 49 -12.25 -3.62 16.74
N THR A 50 -11.03 -3.85 16.26
CA THR A 50 -9.80 -3.63 17.02
C THR A 50 -9.00 -2.48 16.42
N GLY A 51 -8.62 -1.52 17.26
CA GLY A 51 -7.79 -0.38 16.86
C GLY A 51 -6.37 -0.79 16.51
N ARG A 52 -5.77 -0.09 15.54
CA ARG A 52 -4.39 -0.28 15.08
C ARG A 52 -3.72 1.07 14.87
N GLU A 53 -2.44 1.14 15.23
CA GLU A 53 -1.58 2.29 14.95
C GLU A 53 -0.32 1.78 14.26
N PHE A 54 0.12 2.47 13.20
CA PHE A 54 1.31 2.11 12.46
C PHE A 54 1.90 3.31 11.73
N THR A 55 3.17 3.19 11.38
CA THR A 55 3.84 4.11 10.45
C THR A 55 3.83 3.47 9.06
N TRP A 56 3.33 4.20 8.07
CA TRP A 56 3.37 3.78 6.67
C TRP A 56 4.39 4.62 5.92
N ILE A 57 5.35 3.95 5.28
CA ILE A 57 6.45 4.60 4.57
C ILE A 57 6.39 4.15 3.11
N VAL A 58 6.47 5.11 2.20
CA VAL A 58 6.28 4.90 0.77
C VAL A 58 7.40 5.58 0.01
N ASP A 59 8.02 4.87 -0.93
CA ASP A 59 9.06 5.43 -1.79
C ASP A 59 8.94 4.96 -3.24
N PHE A 60 9.53 5.75 -4.15
CA PHE A 60 9.72 5.33 -5.53
C PHE A 60 10.80 4.25 -5.59
N VAL A 61 10.57 3.25 -6.43
CA VAL A 61 11.52 2.16 -6.68
C VAL A 61 11.66 1.85 -8.17
N LEU A 62 12.67 1.07 -8.54
CA LEU A 62 12.92 0.59 -9.91
C LEU A 62 13.08 1.74 -10.93
N ASP A 63 13.99 2.67 -10.64
CA ASP A 63 14.18 3.96 -11.34
C ASP A 63 12.87 4.76 -11.49
N GLY A 64 11.99 4.68 -10.50
CA GLY A 64 10.75 5.46 -10.48
C GLY A 64 9.63 4.91 -11.33
N ARG A 65 9.71 3.64 -11.75
CA ARG A 65 8.64 2.94 -12.51
C ARG A 65 7.62 2.26 -11.59
N ALA A 66 7.91 2.22 -10.30
CA ALA A 66 7.09 1.61 -9.28
C ALA A 66 7.15 2.43 -7.99
N VAL A 67 6.21 2.13 -7.10
CA VAL A 67 6.19 2.62 -5.72
C VAL A 67 6.12 1.39 -4.83
N GLN A 68 6.97 1.35 -3.81
CA GLN A 68 6.91 0.34 -2.77
C GLN A 68 6.58 1.01 -1.45
N ASP A 69 5.73 0.37 -0.65
CA ASP A 69 5.47 0.79 0.72
C ASP A 69 5.89 -0.27 1.72
N VAL A 70 6.03 0.16 2.97
CA VAL A 70 6.18 -0.69 4.14
C VAL A 70 5.28 -0.20 5.26
N GLU A 71 4.67 -1.14 5.96
CA GLU A 71 3.97 -0.91 7.23
C GLU A 71 4.90 -1.27 8.37
N VAL A 72 5.06 -0.33 9.32
CA VAL A 72 5.96 -0.44 10.44
C VAL A 72 5.20 -0.21 11.73
N VAL A 73 5.36 -1.11 12.71
CA VAL A 73 4.79 -0.99 14.05
C VAL A 73 5.89 -0.82 15.08
N VAL A 74 5.61 -0.10 16.16
CA VAL A 74 6.52 0.00 17.31
C VAL A 74 6.62 -1.37 17.97
N SER A 75 7.84 -1.80 18.28
CA SER A 75 8.10 -3.10 18.90
C SER A 75 9.28 -3.00 19.87
N ASP A 76 8.98 -2.94 21.17
CA ASP A 76 9.99 -2.85 22.24
C ASP A 76 10.88 -4.10 22.30
N SER A 77 10.39 -5.23 21.80
CA SER A 77 11.16 -6.48 21.70
C SER A 77 12.11 -6.53 20.51
N HIS A 78 11.92 -5.68 19.49
CA HIS A 78 12.77 -5.68 18.30
C HIS A 78 14.02 -4.82 18.52
N PRO A 79 15.24 -5.25 18.13
CA PRO A 79 16.47 -4.51 18.40
C PRO A 79 16.51 -3.06 17.86
N THR A 80 15.72 -2.78 16.83
CA THR A 80 15.60 -1.45 16.20
C THR A 80 14.47 -0.60 16.79
N GLY A 81 13.69 -1.13 17.74
CA GLY A 81 12.51 -0.47 18.33
C GLY A 81 11.25 -0.50 17.45
N PHE A 82 11.32 -1.14 16.27
CA PHE A 82 10.21 -1.27 15.34
C PHE A 82 10.31 -2.56 14.53
N GLU A 83 9.18 -3.01 14.02
CA GLU A 83 9.06 -4.18 13.14
C GLU A 83 8.37 -3.77 11.84
N THR A 84 8.92 -4.20 10.70
CA THR A 84 8.26 -4.07 9.40
C THR A 84 7.35 -5.28 9.20
N VAL A 85 6.04 -5.06 9.16
CA VAL A 85 5.03 -6.12 9.21
C VAL A 85 4.39 -6.42 7.86
N ALA A 86 4.39 -5.45 6.94
CA ALA A 86 3.83 -5.62 5.61
C ALA A 86 4.54 -4.76 4.56
N THR A 87 4.36 -5.13 3.29
CA THR A 87 4.80 -4.33 2.13
C THR A 87 3.86 -4.53 0.95
N ALA A 88 3.57 -3.46 0.22
CA ALA A 88 3.01 -3.53 -1.12
C ALA A 88 3.96 -2.97 -2.16
N VAL A 89 4.14 -3.71 -3.25
CA VAL A 89 4.82 -3.24 -4.45
C VAL A 89 3.78 -2.91 -5.50
N ARG A 90 3.78 -1.67 -5.97
CA ARG A 90 2.87 -1.16 -7.00
C ARG A 90 3.67 -0.80 -8.23
N VAL A 91 3.44 -1.50 -9.32
CA VAL A 91 4.15 -1.32 -10.59
C VAL A 91 3.17 -0.86 -11.65
N TYR A 92 3.54 0.17 -12.42
CA TYR A 92 2.70 0.58 -13.54
C TYR A 92 2.98 -0.29 -14.77
N ASP A 93 1.96 -1.02 -15.20
CA ASP A 93 1.98 -1.77 -16.44
C ASP A 93 1.58 -0.84 -17.59
N SER A 94 2.58 -0.32 -18.30
CA SER A 94 2.38 0.61 -19.41
C SER A 94 1.67 -0.01 -20.62
N TYR A 95 1.72 -1.34 -20.78
CA TYR A 95 1.04 -2.04 -21.86
C TYR A 95 -0.45 -2.21 -21.57
N ALA A 96 -0.80 -2.53 -20.32
CA ALA A 96 -2.20 -2.66 -19.89
C ALA A 96 -2.83 -1.32 -19.46
N GLY A 97 -2.03 -0.29 -19.21
CA GLY A 97 -2.50 1.03 -18.79
C GLY A 97 -2.99 1.10 -17.34
N VAL A 98 -2.64 0.10 -16.51
CA VAL A 98 -3.10 -0.06 -15.12
C VAL A 98 -1.92 -0.20 -14.15
N TRP A 99 -2.18 -0.04 -12.86
CA TRP A 99 -1.21 -0.41 -11.83
C TRP A 99 -1.46 -1.84 -11.37
N ARG A 100 -0.42 -2.65 -11.30
CA ARG A 100 -0.42 -3.96 -10.67
C ARG A 100 0.11 -3.82 -9.25
N VAL A 101 -0.57 -4.45 -8.31
CA VAL A 101 -0.25 -4.40 -6.89
C VAL A 101 -0.05 -5.80 -6.39
N SER A 102 1.03 -6.01 -5.64
CA SER A 102 1.25 -7.23 -4.86
C SER A 102 1.51 -6.81 -3.42
N TYR A 103 0.74 -7.36 -2.50
CA TYR A 103 0.83 -7.10 -1.07
C TYR A 103 1.21 -8.35 -0.30
N PHE A 104 2.00 -8.17 0.74
CA PHE A 104 2.54 -9.23 1.58
C PHE A 104 2.55 -8.77 3.04
N ALA A 105 1.88 -9.50 3.92
CA ALA A 105 1.97 -9.38 5.38
C ALA A 105 2.19 -10.77 6.00
N PRO A 106 3.46 -11.20 6.17
CA PRO A 106 3.76 -12.59 6.46
C PRO A 106 3.23 -13.10 7.80
N ALA A 107 3.25 -12.26 8.84
CA ALA A 107 2.81 -12.64 10.18
C ALA A 107 1.29 -12.87 10.26
N SER A 108 0.49 -12.13 9.49
CA SER A 108 -0.96 -12.33 9.37
C SER A 108 -1.34 -13.36 8.31
N GLY A 109 -0.40 -13.79 7.46
CA GLY A 109 -0.66 -14.72 6.35
C GLY A 109 -1.42 -14.07 5.19
N GLU A 110 -1.36 -12.74 5.06
CA GLU A 110 -2.05 -12.02 4.00
C GLU A 110 -1.15 -11.81 2.77
N TYR A 111 -1.62 -12.32 1.63
CA TYR A 111 -0.92 -12.29 0.37
C TYR A 111 -1.95 -12.10 -0.74
N CYS A 112 -1.89 -10.98 -1.44
CA CYS A 112 -2.89 -10.68 -2.45
C CYS A 112 -2.34 -9.87 -3.62
N HIS A 113 -3.07 -9.95 -4.73
CA HIS A 113 -2.77 -9.22 -5.95
C HIS A 113 -3.99 -8.39 -6.35
N LEU A 114 -3.75 -7.13 -6.70
CA LEU A 114 -4.80 -6.20 -7.09
C LEU A 114 -4.41 -5.43 -8.36
N VAL A 115 -5.44 -4.87 -9.01
CA VAL A 115 -5.28 -3.94 -10.11
C VAL A 115 -5.85 -2.58 -9.67
N ALA A 116 -5.01 -1.55 -9.72
CA ALA A 116 -5.41 -0.20 -9.35
C ALA A 116 -5.84 0.64 -10.56
N THR A 117 -6.96 1.34 -10.38
CA THR A 117 -7.49 2.33 -11.34
C THR A 117 -7.90 3.62 -10.61
N PRO A 118 -7.97 4.76 -11.32
CA PRO A 118 -8.51 5.99 -10.74
C PRO A 118 -9.95 5.79 -10.30
N HIS A 119 -10.29 6.25 -9.10
CA HIS A 119 -11.65 6.17 -8.58
C HIS A 119 -12.01 7.44 -7.82
N ARG A 120 -12.99 8.21 -8.33
CA ARG A 120 -13.35 9.53 -7.80
C ARG A 120 -12.10 10.42 -7.70
N ASN A 121 -11.81 10.96 -6.50
CA ASN A 121 -10.62 11.77 -6.20
C ASN A 121 -9.48 10.93 -5.62
N GLY A 122 -9.54 9.61 -5.74
CA GLY A 122 -8.58 8.68 -5.14
C GLY A 122 -8.23 7.52 -6.07
N LEU A 123 -7.89 6.38 -5.46
CA LEU A 123 -7.51 5.17 -6.17
C LEU A 123 -8.30 3.99 -5.62
N ARG A 124 -8.80 3.15 -6.51
CA ARG A 124 -9.38 1.86 -6.16
C ARG A 124 -8.48 0.75 -6.65
N GLN A 125 -8.23 -0.23 -5.79
CA GLN A 125 -7.51 -1.46 -6.09
C GLN A 125 -8.50 -2.60 -5.90
N ASP A 126 -8.83 -3.32 -6.96
CA ASP A 126 -9.69 -4.50 -6.90
C ASP A 126 -8.83 -5.75 -7.13
N GLY A 127 -9.09 -6.81 -6.37
CA GLY A 127 -8.30 -8.04 -6.43
C GLY A 127 -8.93 -9.20 -5.67
N THR A 128 -8.08 -10.15 -5.28
CA THR A 128 -8.50 -11.35 -4.55
C THR A 128 -7.59 -11.55 -3.34
N GLY A 129 -8.18 -11.76 -2.17
CA GLY A 129 -7.46 -12.03 -0.92
C GLY A 129 -6.90 -13.45 -0.86
N THR A 130 -6.09 -13.75 0.17
CA THR A 130 -5.50 -15.09 0.37
C THR A 130 -6.55 -16.20 0.40
N ASP A 131 -7.72 -15.91 0.95
CA ASP A 131 -8.85 -16.83 1.11
C ASP A 131 -9.69 -17.00 -0.18
N GLY A 132 -9.33 -16.34 -1.27
CA GLY A 132 -10.02 -16.40 -2.56
C GLY A 132 -11.20 -15.43 -2.69
N ARG A 133 -11.54 -14.65 -1.65
CA ARG A 133 -12.64 -13.67 -1.74
C ARG A 133 -12.23 -12.42 -2.53
N PRO A 134 -13.15 -11.80 -3.28
CA PRO A 134 -12.90 -10.49 -3.87
C PRO A 134 -12.65 -9.45 -2.78
N ILE A 135 -11.58 -8.67 -2.97
CA ILE A 135 -11.21 -7.57 -2.09
C ILE A 135 -11.17 -6.26 -2.88
N ARG A 136 -11.41 -5.16 -2.17
CA ARG A 136 -11.35 -3.82 -2.71
C ARG A 136 -10.71 -2.88 -1.70
N TRP A 137 -9.64 -2.22 -2.11
CA TRP A 137 -8.95 -1.23 -1.30
C TRP A 137 -9.06 0.15 -1.94
N ASN A 138 -9.62 1.10 -1.21
CA ASN A 138 -9.76 2.47 -1.69
C ASN A 138 -8.81 3.38 -0.91
N PHE A 139 -7.95 4.11 -1.60
CA PHE A 139 -7.41 5.36 -1.06
C PHE A 139 -8.40 6.48 -1.40
N VAL A 140 -8.87 7.19 -0.38
CA VAL A 140 -9.84 8.27 -0.49
C VAL A 140 -9.29 9.54 0.15
N SER A 141 -9.82 10.69 -0.28
CA SER A 141 -9.48 12.01 0.31
C SER A 141 -7.97 12.29 0.39
N ILE A 142 -7.21 11.92 -0.63
CA ILE A 142 -5.75 12.10 -0.64
C ILE A 142 -5.43 13.59 -0.80
N THR A 143 -4.65 14.11 0.15
CA THR A 143 -4.13 15.47 0.17
C THR A 143 -2.62 15.45 0.40
N PRO A 144 -1.92 16.59 0.32
CA PRO A 144 -0.51 16.64 0.67
C PRO A 144 -0.23 16.17 2.10
N ASP A 145 -1.11 16.42 3.07
CA ASP A 145 -0.84 16.17 4.50
C ASP A 145 -1.66 15.03 5.11
N ALA A 146 -2.65 14.48 4.40
CA ALA A 146 -3.51 13.40 4.90
C ALA A 146 -4.05 12.49 3.80
N TYR A 147 -4.39 11.25 4.16
CA TYR A 147 -5.22 10.36 3.36
C TYR A 147 -6.16 9.55 4.26
N ALA A 148 -7.20 8.97 3.67
CA ALA A 148 -7.98 7.91 4.28
C ALA A 148 -7.95 6.67 3.39
N TRP A 149 -8.09 5.50 4.00
CA TRP A 149 -8.06 4.22 3.32
C TRP A 149 -9.14 3.30 3.86
N GLU A 150 -9.71 2.50 2.96
CA GLU A 150 -10.77 1.54 3.28
C GLU A 150 -10.47 0.18 2.64
N GLY A 151 -10.60 -0.87 3.45
CA GLY A 151 -10.54 -2.26 3.05
C GLY A 151 -11.93 -2.89 3.03
N TRP A 152 -12.33 -3.41 1.89
CA TRP A 152 -13.63 -4.04 1.67
C TRP A 152 -13.46 -5.48 1.19
N VAL A 153 -14.35 -6.36 1.64
CA VAL A 153 -14.42 -7.77 1.22
C VAL A 153 -15.82 -8.07 0.70
N SER A 154 -15.92 -8.98 -0.27
CA SER A 154 -17.18 -9.50 -0.77
C SER A 154 -17.30 -11.01 -0.53
N ASN A 155 -18.46 -11.45 -0.05
CA ASN A 155 -18.78 -12.87 0.16
C ASN A 155 -19.67 -13.45 -0.94
N ASP A 156 -20.03 -12.65 -1.96
CA ASP A 156 -21.00 -12.96 -3.00
C ASP A 156 -20.54 -12.46 -4.38
N GLU A 157 -19.26 -12.68 -4.67
CA GLU A 157 -18.61 -12.42 -5.96
C GLU A 157 -18.72 -10.95 -6.43
N GLY A 158 -18.74 -10.02 -5.48
CA GLY A 158 -18.76 -8.58 -5.71
C GLY A 158 -20.15 -7.96 -5.75
N SER A 159 -21.21 -8.73 -5.46
CA SER A 159 -22.60 -8.23 -5.43
C SER A 159 -22.84 -7.29 -4.24
N THR A 160 -22.28 -7.64 -3.08
CA THR A 160 -22.24 -6.82 -1.87
C THR A 160 -20.82 -6.71 -1.32
N TRP A 161 -20.57 -5.64 -0.56
CA TRP A 161 -19.26 -5.30 -0.01
C TRP A 161 -19.41 -4.95 1.46
N VAL A 162 -18.57 -5.56 2.31
CA VAL A 162 -18.50 -5.31 3.75
C VAL A 162 -17.19 -4.57 4.03
N LEU A 163 -17.26 -3.47 4.78
CA LEU A 163 -16.08 -2.76 5.26
C LEU A 163 -15.46 -3.61 6.36
N VAL A 164 -14.21 -4.01 6.17
CA VAL A 164 -13.47 -4.84 7.14
C VAL A 164 -12.31 -4.08 7.76
N GLU A 165 -11.84 -3.00 7.13
CA GLU A 165 -10.75 -2.21 7.67
C GLU A 165 -10.89 -0.75 7.23
N HIS A 166 -10.52 0.18 8.09
CA HIS A 166 -10.37 1.58 7.71
C HIS A 166 -9.21 2.21 8.46
N ASN A 167 -8.52 3.15 7.82
CA ASN A 167 -7.52 3.98 8.49
C ASN A 167 -7.49 5.40 7.93
N GLU A 168 -7.03 6.31 8.77
CA GLU A 168 -6.70 7.67 8.42
C GLU A 168 -5.24 7.90 8.77
N ALA A 169 -4.58 8.74 7.98
CA ALA A 169 -3.18 9.03 8.24
C ALA A 169 -2.84 10.49 8.00
N THR A 170 -1.84 10.95 8.76
CA THR A 170 -1.26 12.28 8.64
C THR A 170 0.22 12.19 8.31
N ARG A 171 0.71 13.12 7.50
CA ARG A 171 2.12 13.09 7.06
C ARG A 171 3.07 13.42 8.20
N ILE A 172 4.13 12.63 8.33
CA ILE A 172 5.26 12.90 9.22
C ILE A 172 6.23 13.84 8.50
N ARG A 173 6.64 14.92 9.16
CA ARG A 173 7.53 15.96 8.62
C ARG A 173 8.96 15.82 9.13
#